data_AF-A0A7S2GI93-F1
#
_entry.id   AF-A0A7S2GI93-F1
#
_cell.length_a   1.000
_cell.length_b   1.000
_cell.length_c   1.000
_cell.angle_alpha   90.00
_cell.angle_beta   90.00
_cell.angle_gamma   90.00
#
_symmetry.space_group_name_H-M   'P 1'
#
loop_
_entity.id
_entity.type
_entity.pdbx_description
1 polymer ?
#
loop_
_entity_poly.entity_id
_entity_poly.type
_entity_poly.pdbx_seq_one_letter_code
_entity_poly.pdbx_strand_id
1 'polypeptide(L)'
;MTAVLEQPPAQQSNCALGKVFPEFFLIGMKNTGTSSLSQDLRHRGVFAAPDDMHKEWQFFMTRPTHGHPTEMTMFKEWIEALPDCPEDGERKIVADFSVTTSFAEALPNDFVWSPKYGYPAKSTGDVSCWGSAAYISHFYGNASMPAPKFMVLLRDPLERLQSEWYHTRKKLNCLGCDLANNFSASLAGNIELMKKTPPEMSDWLWKNYYSRQVESFLEQFDSSHFAFIPDKEYIAGKDPVAFSRSLLSWLDIKAEPWSQATHRNEHSARPPLDEELPPSSQVRKDYEALMAPELDRLAKTLADAQLKGAWLTMYDGPKGDVAQIRDWLVNHW
;
A
#
# COMPACT_ATOMS: atom_id res chain seq x y z
N MET A 1 47.61 -0.36 7.90
CA MET A 1 47.21 -1.39 6.93
C MET A 1 45.73 -1.63 7.11
N THR A 2 44.91 -0.96 6.30
CA THR A 2 43.45 -1.12 6.32
C THR A 2 43.14 -2.40 5.57
N ALA A 3 42.64 -3.43 6.27
CA ALA A 3 42.21 -4.65 5.62
C ALA A 3 41.08 -4.29 4.64
N VAL A 4 41.32 -4.52 3.35
CA VAL A 4 40.28 -4.46 2.33
C VAL A 4 39.39 -5.66 2.61
N LEU A 5 38.25 -5.42 3.26
CA LEU A 5 37.21 -6.44 3.40
C LEU A 5 36.76 -6.80 1.99
N GLU A 6 37.07 -8.02 1.55
CA GLU A 6 36.53 -8.57 0.31
C GLU A 6 35.00 -8.44 0.38
N GLN A 7 34.44 -7.68 -0.56
CA GLN A 7 32.99 -7.59 -0.65
C GLN A 7 32.45 -8.97 -1.03
N PRO A 8 31.46 -9.52 -0.29
CA PRO A 8 30.82 -10.76 -0.69
C PRO A 8 30.29 -10.61 -2.13
N PRO A 9 30.24 -11.71 -2.91
CA PRO A 9 29.83 -11.67 -4.30
C PRO A 9 28.51 -10.90 -4.45
N ALA A 10 28.43 -10.07 -5.49
CA ALA A 10 27.22 -9.30 -5.77
C ALA A 10 26.02 -10.25 -5.81
N GLN A 11 25.01 -9.93 -5.00
CA GLN A 11 23.76 -10.69 -4.99
C GLN A 11 23.14 -10.58 -6.39
N GLN A 12 22.77 -11.72 -6.98
CA GLN A 12 22.19 -11.75 -8.32
C GLN A 12 20.81 -11.12 -8.34
N SER A 13 20.44 -10.53 -9.48
CA SER A 13 19.07 -10.06 -9.76
C SER A 13 18.06 -11.18 -9.57
N ASN A 14 16.83 -10.85 -9.14
CA ASN A 14 15.75 -11.81 -8.96
C ASN A 14 15.17 -12.26 -10.32
N CYS A 15 15.91 -13.10 -11.04
CA CYS A 15 15.66 -13.47 -12.42
C CYS A 15 14.98 -14.84 -12.57
N ALA A 16 13.87 -14.89 -13.31
CA ALA A 16 13.28 -16.12 -13.82
C ALA A 16 12.64 -15.89 -15.18
N LEU A 17 12.59 -16.94 -16.01
CA LEU A 17 11.96 -16.89 -17.34
C LEU A 17 12.50 -15.74 -18.22
N GLY A 18 13.77 -15.36 -18.04
CA GLY A 18 14.41 -14.25 -18.76
C GLY A 18 14.00 -12.85 -18.28
N LYS A 19 13.20 -12.73 -17.22
CA LYS A 19 12.67 -11.47 -16.67
C LYS A 19 13.14 -11.22 -15.24
N VAL A 20 13.29 -9.95 -14.87
CA VAL A 20 13.56 -9.54 -13.49
C VAL A 20 12.23 -9.34 -12.76
N PHE A 21 12.00 -10.17 -11.75
CA PHE A 21 10.81 -10.11 -10.91
C PHE A 21 10.98 -9.00 -9.87
N PRO A 22 9.89 -8.31 -9.48
CA PRO A 22 9.94 -7.41 -8.34
C PRO A 22 10.51 -8.13 -7.10
N GLU A 23 11.48 -7.54 -6.42
CA GLU A 23 11.96 -8.06 -5.13
C GLU A 23 11.01 -7.64 -4.00
N PHE A 24 10.29 -6.54 -4.20
CA PHE A 24 9.31 -6.06 -3.25
C PHE A 24 8.18 -5.26 -3.89
N PHE A 25 7.08 -5.17 -3.14
CA PHE A 25 5.92 -4.36 -3.45
C PHE A 25 5.77 -3.27 -2.40
N LEU A 26 5.64 -2.03 -2.85
CA LEU A 26 5.16 -0.93 -2.03
C LEU A 26 3.64 -0.92 -2.09
N ILE A 27 3.03 -1.77 -1.27
CA ILE A 27 1.59 -1.79 -1.08
C ILE A 27 1.22 -0.71 -0.06
N GLY A 28 0.04 -0.14 -0.21
CA GLY A 28 -0.34 1.02 0.58
C GLY A 28 -1.25 1.88 -0.22
N MET A 29 -1.59 3.03 0.35
CA MET A 29 -2.71 3.79 -0.18
C MET A 29 -2.23 5.05 -0.84
N LYS A 30 -3.03 5.59 -1.76
CA LYS A 30 -2.80 6.90 -2.31
C LYS A 30 -2.73 7.92 -1.16
N ASN A 31 -1.79 8.87 -1.27
CA ASN A 31 -1.56 9.94 -0.30
C ASN A 31 -0.99 9.53 1.07
N THR A 32 -0.28 8.40 1.14
CA THR A 32 0.46 7.93 2.33
C THR A 32 1.98 8.15 2.22
N GLY A 33 2.44 8.98 1.27
CA GLY A 33 3.89 9.20 1.06
C GLY A 33 4.56 8.22 0.09
N THR A 34 3.82 7.28 -0.51
CA THR A 34 4.40 6.29 -1.45
C THR A 34 5.17 6.89 -2.61
N SER A 35 4.76 8.06 -3.14
CA SER A 35 5.50 8.74 -4.21
C SER A 35 6.90 9.16 -3.75
N SER A 36 7.00 9.74 -2.56
CA SER A 36 8.27 10.17 -1.98
C SER A 36 9.15 8.96 -1.71
N LEU A 37 8.60 7.89 -1.13
CA LEU A 37 9.40 6.70 -0.82
C LEU A 37 9.87 6.00 -2.10
N SER A 38 9.02 5.94 -3.13
CA SER A 38 9.42 5.41 -4.44
C SER A 38 10.57 6.23 -5.05
N GLN A 39 10.57 7.56 -4.92
CA GLN A 39 11.65 8.41 -5.42
C GLN A 39 12.94 8.21 -4.61
N ASP A 40 12.84 8.13 -3.28
CA ASP A 40 13.99 7.88 -2.41
C ASP A 40 14.66 6.55 -2.74
N LEU A 41 13.89 5.49 -2.98
CA LEU A 41 14.38 4.17 -3.38
C LEU A 41 14.93 4.17 -4.81
N ARG A 42 14.28 4.89 -5.74
CA ARG A 42 14.77 5.04 -7.12
C ARG A 42 16.10 5.77 -7.21
N HIS A 43 16.32 6.79 -6.39
CA HIS A 43 17.62 7.45 -6.25
C HIS A 43 18.71 6.52 -5.70
N ARG A 44 18.36 5.30 -5.28
CA ARG A 44 19.24 4.28 -4.68
C ARG A 44 19.31 2.99 -5.50
N GLY A 45 18.96 3.08 -6.79
CA GLY A 45 19.12 1.99 -7.74
C GLY A 45 17.97 0.99 -7.77
N VAL A 46 16.82 1.32 -7.18
CA VAL A 46 15.60 0.51 -7.34
C VAL A 46 14.82 0.99 -8.56
N PHE A 47 14.46 0.08 -9.46
CA PHE A 47 13.67 0.37 -10.65
C PHE A 47 12.18 0.05 -10.41
N ALA A 48 11.29 0.79 -11.05
CA ALA A 48 9.86 0.47 -11.03
C ALA A 48 9.57 -0.70 -11.99
N ALA A 49 8.58 -1.52 -11.65
CA ALA A 49 7.95 -2.45 -12.60
C ALA A 49 6.72 -1.76 -13.22
N PRO A 50 6.50 -1.85 -14.55
CA PRO A 50 7.50 -2.21 -15.55
C PRO A 50 8.52 -1.06 -15.67
N ASP A 51 9.64 -1.31 -16.36
CA ASP A 51 10.74 -0.32 -16.49
C ASP A 51 10.39 0.79 -17.50
N ASP A 52 9.31 1.55 -17.26
CA ASP A 52 8.74 2.55 -18.16
C ASP A 52 8.83 3.99 -17.61
N MET A 53 9.65 4.20 -16.57
CA MET A 53 9.82 5.42 -15.78
C MET A 53 8.60 5.85 -14.94
N HIS A 54 7.42 5.28 -15.14
CA HIS A 54 6.25 5.59 -14.34
C HIS A 54 6.36 4.97 -12.94
N LYS A 55 5.70 5.60 -11.97
CA LYS A 55 5.69 5.09 -10.60
C LYS A 55 4.75 3.89 -10.46
N GLU A 56 3.55 3.97 -11.03
CA GLU A 56 2.46 3.04 -10.71
C GLU A 56 2.09 2.18 -11.92
N TRP A 57 2.37 0.89 -11.82
CA TRP A 57 1.89 -0.17 -12.69
C TRP A 57 0.52 -0.68 -12.23
N GLN A 58 -0.53 -0.10 -12.79
CA GLN A 58 -1.91 -0.45 -12.43
C GLN A 58 -2.36 -1.81 -13.01
N PHE A 59 -1.48 -2.82 -13.07
CA PHE A 59 -1.69 -4.10 -13.73
C PHE A 59 -2.98 -4.80 -13.28
N PHE A 60 -3.18 -4.94 -11.97
CA PHE A 60 -4.33 -5.63 -11.41
C PHE A 60 -5.64 -4.82 -11.50
N MET A 61 -5.55 -3.50 -11.71
CA MET A 61 -6.72 -2.61 -11.70
C MET A 61 -7.31 -2.33 -13.09
N THR A 62 -6.49 -2.28 -14.15
CA THR A 62 -6.91 -1.75 -15.47
C THR A 62 -7.34 -2.81 -16.48
N ARG A 63 -7.32 -4.09 -16.12
CA ARG A 63 -7.60 -5.18 -17.07
C ARG A 63 -9.10 -5.25 -17.39
N PRO A 64 -9.48 -5.30 -18.69
CA PRO A 64 -10.88 -5.40 -19.08
C PRO A 64 -11.50 -6.70 -18.55
N THR A 65 -12.70 -6.59 -17.99
CA THR A 65 -13.49 -7.69 -17.44
C THR A 65 -14.24 -8.51 -18.51
N HIS A 66 -14.07 -8.17 -19.80
CA HIS A 66 -14.78 -8.85 -20.89
C HIS A 66 -14.02 -10.10 -21.31
N GLY A 67 -14.51 -11.24 -20.82
CA GLY A 67 -13.85 -12.54 -20.99
C GLY A 67 -12.74 -12.68 -19.96
N HIS A 68 -13.06 -13.25 -18.80
CA HIS A 68 -12.12 -13.49 -17.71
C HIS A 68 -10.82 -14.09 -18.26
N PRO A 69 -9.71 -13.33 -18.30
CA PRO A 69 -8.44 -13.92 -18.70
C PRO A 69 -8.17 -15.06 -17.73
N THR A 70 -7.76 -16.21 -18.26
CA THR A 70 -7.35 -17.30 -17.38
C THR A 70 -6.17 -16.81 -16.53
N GLU A 71 -5.98 -17.39 -15.35
CA GLU A 71 -4.84 -17.09 -14.49
C GLU A 71 -3.50 -17.19 -15.25
N MET A 72 -3.39 -18.17 -16.17
CA MET A 72 -2.24 -18.32 -17.07
C MET A 72 -2.09 -17.16 -18.06
N THR A 73 -3.20 -16.64 -18.60
CA THR A 73 -3.20 -15.45 -19.47
C THR A 73 -2.69 -14.24 -18.69
N MET A 74 -3.19 -14.02 -17.47
CA MET A 74 -2.74 -12.92 -16.63
C MET A 74 -1.26 -13.06 -16.28
N PHE A 75 -0.80 -14.26 -15.91
CA PHE A 75 0.60 -14.51 -15.61
C PHE A 75 1.50 -14.20 -16.81
N LYS A 76 1.14 -14.67 -18.01
CA LYS A 76 1.89 -14.40 -19.23
C LYS A 76 2.01 -12.90 -19.51
N GLU A 77 0.89 -12.17 -19.46
CA GLU A 77 0.87 -10.72 -19.67
C GLU A 77 1.67 -9.96 -18.62
N TRP A 78 1.66 -10.42 -17.36
CA TRP A 78 2.44 -9.86 -16.27
C TRP A 78 3.93 -10.03 -16.52
N ILE A 79 4.37 -11.25 -16.86
CA ILE A 79 5.77 -11.58 -17.18
C ILE A 79 6.27 -10.80 -18.39
N GLU A 80 5.47 -10.71 -19.46
CA GLU A 80 5.86 -9.99 -20.68
C GLU A 80 6.15 -8.51 -20.44
N ALA A 81 5.46 -7.89 -19.48
CA ALA A 81 5.66 -6.49 -19.10
C ALA A 81 6.91 -6.26 -18.23
N LEU A 82 7.44 -7.29 -17.59
CA LEU A 82 8.64 -7.16 -16.75
C LEU A 82 9.90 -6.90 -17.59
N PRO A 83 10.89 -6.18 -17.02
CA PRO A 83 12.16 -5.95 -17.69
C PRO A 83 12.94 -7.25 -17.87
N ASP A 84 13.74 -7.32 -18.93
CA ASP A 84 14.63 -8.45 -19.18
C ASP A 84 15.74 -8.54 -18.13
N CYS A 85 16.22 -9.76 -17.90
CA CYS A 85 17.38 -10.01 -17.04
C CYS A 85 18.64 -9.35 -17.58
N PRO A 86 19.46 -8.72 -16.72
CA PRO A 86 20.72 -8.10 -17.14
C PRO A 86 21.71 -9.15 -17.65
N GLU A 87 22.29 -8.91 -18.83
CA GLU A 87 23.24 -9.83 -19.48
C GLU A 87 24.67 -9.74 -18.90
N ASP A 88 25.02 -8.59 -18.35
CA ASP A 88 26.34 -8.28 -17.76
C ASP A 88 26.50 -8.82 -16.33
N GLY A 89 25.43 -9.37 -15.76
CA GLY A 89 25.41 -9.85 -14.38
C GLY A 89 25.31 -8.74 -13.33
N GLU A 90 25.11 -7.48 -13.71
CA GLU A 90 24.84 -6.41 -12.76
C GLU A 90 23.51 -6.66 -12.04
N ARG A 91 23.48 -6.42 -10.72
CA ARG A 91 22.24 -6.58 -9.94
C ARG A 91 21.26 -5.46 -10.33
N LYS A 92 20.10 -5.85 -10.82
CA LYS A 92 18.93 -4.98 -11.05
C LYS A 92 17.86 -5.30 -10.03
N ILE A 93 17.54 -4.32 -9.19
CA ILE A 93 16.48 -4.43 -8.18
C ILE A 93 15.23 -3.79 -8.74
N VAL A 94 14.16 -4.57 -8.90
CA VAL A 94 12.87 -4.09 -9.40
C VAL A 94 11.86 -4.08 -8.26
N ALA A 95 10.95 -3.12 -8.25
CA ALA A 95 9.86 -3.03 -7.29
C ALA A 95 8.57 -2.53 -7.95
N ASP A 96 7.43 -3.02 -7.46
CA ASP A 96 6.14 -2.48 -7.83
C ASP A 96 5.73 -1.38 -6.84
N PHE A 97 5.58 -0.14 -7.30
CA PHE A 97 5.19 1.00 -6.45
C PHE A 97 3.70 1.37 -6.54
N SER A 98 2.89 0.44 -7.02
CA SER A 98 1.46 0.64 -7.27
C SER A 98 0.66 0.48 -5.99
N VAL A 99 0.22 1.61 -5.46
CA VAL A 99 -0.77 1.65 -4.36
C VAL A 99 -2.04 0.89 -4.73
N THR A 100 -2.34 0.80 -6.02
CA THR A 100 -3.51 0.12 -6.57
C THR A 100 -3.59 -1.36 -6.29
N THR A 101 -2.44 -2.01 -6.06
CA THR A 101 -2.36 -3.44 -5.77
C THR A 101 -3.16 -3.77 -4.50
N SER A 102 -2.98 -3.01 -3.42
CA SER A 102 -3.72 -3.23 -2.17
C SER A 102 -5.25 -3.02 -2.26
N PHE A 103 -5.74 -2.20 -3.19
CA PHE A 103 -7.17 -1.99 -3.35
C PHE A 103 -7.82 -3.02 -4.28
N ALA A 104 -7.02 -3.71 -5.10
CA ALA A 104 -7.46 -4.80 -5.98
C ALA A 104 -7.65 -6.12 -5.22
N GLU A 105 -7.92 -6.04 -3.91
CA GLU A 105 -8.34 -7.15 -3.08
C GLU A 105 -9.85 -7.35 -3.12
N ALA A 106 -10.26 -8.60 -2.93
CA ALA A 106 -11.67 -8.95 -2.88
C ALA A 106 -12.38 -8.23 -1.73
N LEU A 107 -13.58 -7.70 -1.99
CA LEU A 107 -14.42 -7.19 -0.93
C LEU A 107 -14.91 -8.37 -0.07
N PRO A 108 -14.73 -8.35 1.25
CA PRO A 108 -15.21 -9.44 2.09
C PRO A 108 -16.74 -9.51 2.09
N ASN A 109 -17.26 -10.72 2.36
CA ASN A 109 -18.69 -11.05 2.21
C ASN A 109 -19.64 -10.28 3.15
N ASP A 110 -19.10 -9.59 4.15
CA ASP A 110 -19.87 -8.72 5.05
C ASP A 110 -20.17 -7.34 4.46
N PHE A 111 -19.65 -7.04 3.26
CA PHE A 111 -19.94 -5.83 2.51
C PHE A 111 -20.47 -6.14 1.11
N VAL A 112 -21.14 -5.16 0.52
CA VAL A 112 -21.43 -5.15 -0.92
C VAL A 112 -20.89 -3.86 -1.51
N TRP A 113 -20.53 -3.86 -2.79
CA TRP A 113 -20.22 -2.61 -3.45
C TRP A 113 -21.45 -1.74 -3.58
N SER A 114 -21.27 -0.45 -3.31
CA SER A 114 -22.24 0.53 -3.74
C SER A 114 -22.38 0.43 -5.27
N PRO A 115 -23.59 0.22 -5.81
CA PRO A 115 -23.80 0.08 -7.25
C PRO A 115 -23.45 1.36 -8.03
N LYS A 116 -23.40 2.51 -7.33
CA LYS A 116 -23.09 3.82 -7.93
C LYS A 116 -21.66 4.27 -7.65
N TYR A 117 -21.14 3.97 -6.46
CA TYR A 117 -19.88 4.54 -5.97
C TYR A 117 -18.79 3.49 -5.71
N GLY A 118 -19.11 2.21 -5.85
CA GLY A 118 -18.15 1.13 -5.75
C GLY A 118 -17.30 1.03 -7.01
N TYR A 119 -16.14 0.41 -6.90
CA TYR A 119 -15.27 0.17 -8.05
C TYR A 119 -15.98 -0.57 -9.22
N PRO A 120 -16.88 -1.54 -8.99
CA PRO A 120 -17.62 -2.18 -10.08
C PRO A 120 -18.49 -1.22 -10.89
N ALA A 121 -18.89 -0.07 -10.33
CA ALA A 121 -19.63 0.95 -11.07
C ALA A 121 -18.80 1.59 -12.20
N LYS A 122 -17.45 1.50 -12.15
CA LYS A 122 -16.54 1.94 -13.22
C LYS A 122 -16.38 0.91 -14.34
N SER A 123 -16.59 -0.37 -14.06
CA SER A 123 -16.38 -1.47 -15.01
C SER A 123 -17.72 -2.04 -15.48
N THR A 124 -17.97 -2.08 -16.79
CA THR A 124 -19.18 -2.67 -17.36
C THR A 124 -19.25 -4.21 -17.26
N GLY A 125 -18.51 -4.82 -16.33
CA GLY A 125 -18.42 -6.26 -16.19
C GLY A 125 -17.98 -6.74 -14.81
N ASP A 126 -18.02 -8.06 -14.70
CA ASP A 126 -17.78 -8.85 -13.50
C ASP A 126 -16.36 -8.66 -12.96
N VAL A 127 -16.27 -8.37 -11.66
CA VAL A 127 -15.12 -7.81 -10.95
C VAL A 127 -14.06 -8.85 -10.59
N SER A 128 -14.07 -9.97 -11.31
CA SER A 128 -13.25 -11.17 -11.15
C SER A 128 -11.72 -11.02 -11.02
N CYS A 129 -11.13 -9.85 -11.32
CA CYS A 129 -9.69 -9.63 -11.23
C CYS A 129 -9.19 -9.34 -9.80
N TRP A 130 -9.95 -9.75 -8.78
CA TRP A 130 -9.74 -9.34 -7.40
C TRP A 130 -9.14 -10.44 -6.55
N GLY A 131 -8.21 -10.03 -5.68
CA GLY A 131 -7.32 -10.94 -4.97
C GLY A 131 -5.91 -10.82 -5.52
N SER A 132 -5.38 -9.59 -5.62
CA SER A 132 -4.01 -9.35 -6.08
C SER A 132 -2.98 -10.14 -5.27
N ALA A 133 -3.19 -10.29 -3.96
CA ALA A 133 -2.36 -11.12 -3.10
C ALA A 133 -2.28 -12.57 -3.60
N ALA A 134 -3.42 -13.17 -3.95
CA ALA A 134 -3.49 -14.53 -4.48
C ALA A 134 -2.81 -14.63 -5.86
N TYR A 135 -3.06 -13.68 -6.76
CA TYR A 135 -2.38 -13.65 -8.06
C TYR A 135 -0.86 -13.49 -7.94
N ILE A 136 -0.38 -12.57 -7.10
CA ILE A 136 1.05 -12.40 -6.87
C ILE A 136 1.64 -13.70 -6.31
N SER A 137 0.97 -14.33 -5.34
CA SER A 137 1.41 -15.61 -4.77
C SER A 137 1.54 -16.68 -5.85
N HIS A 138 0.52 -16.81 -6.71
CA HIS A 138 0.55 -17.73 -7.83
C HIS A 138 1.65 -17.42 -8.85
N PHE A 139 1.85 -16.15 -9.20
CA PHE A 139 2.85 -15.74 -10.20
C PHE A 139 4.27 -16.07 -9.74
N TYR A 140 4.59 -15.81 -8.47
CA TYR A 140 5.89 -16.17 -7.90
C TYR A 140 6.05 -17.68 -7.73
N GLY A 141 4.99 -18.38 -7.29
CA GLY A 141 4.98 -19.84 -7.16
C GLY A 141 5.23 -20.55 -8.50
N ASN A 142 4.52 -20.15 -9.56
CA ASN A 142 4.70 -20.70 -10.90
C ASN A 142 6.09 -20.45 -11.47
N ALA A 143 6.69 -19.30 -11.16
CA ALA A 143 8.05 -18.99 -11.56
C ALA A 143 9.12 -19.67 -10.70
N SER A 144 8.74 -20.40 -9.64
CA SER A 144 9.65 -20.96 -8.63
C SER A 144 10.55 -19.89 -8.00
N MET A 145 10.02 -18.69 -7.82
CA MET A 145 10.76 -17.54 -7.30
C MET A 145 10.61 -17.39 -5.78
N PRO A 146 11.63 -16.85 -5.10
CA PRO A 146 11.47 -16.45 -3.70
C PRO A 146 10.31 -15.47 -3.56
N ALA A 147 9.49 -15.66 -2.52
CA ALA A 147 8.37 -14.75 -2.28
C ALA A 147 8.88 -13.31 -2.04
N PRO A 148 8.17 -12.30 -2.57
CA PRO A 148 8.60 -10.91 -2.49
C PRO A 148 8.42 -10.36 -1.07
N LYS A 149 9.06 -9.22 -0.80
CA LYS A 149 8.82 -8.41 0.40
C LYS A 149 7.69 -7.40 0.16
N PHE A 150 7.00 -6.99 1.21
CA PHE A 150 5.89 -6.04 1.18
C PHE A 150 6.13 -4.89 2.15
N MET A 151 6.24 -3.68 1.63
CA MET A 151 6.18 -2.47 2.46
C MET A 151 4.76 -1.96 2.45
N VAL A 152 4.20 -1.70 3.63
CA VAL A 152 2.84 -1.20 3.83
C VAL A 152 2.90 0.19 4.46
N LEU A 153 2.61 1.26 3.71
CA LEU A 153 2.49 2.60 4.30
C LEU A 153 1.09 2.84 4.83
N LEU A 154 1.03 3.25 6.10
CA LEU A 154 -0.18 3.49 6.86
C LEU A 154 -0.27 4.99 7.17
N ARG A 155 -1.45 5.58 6.94
CA ARG A 155 -1.74 6.96 7.32
C ARG A 155 -3.04 6.98 8.12
N ASP A 156 -3.25 7.96 8.99
CA ASP A 156 -4.54 8.23 9.58
C ASP A 156 -5.65 8.18 8.50
N PRO A 157 -6.61 7.25 8.61
CA PRO A 157 -7.62 7.06 7.59
C PRO A 157 -8.43 8.31 7.25
N LEU A 158 -8.73 9.15 8.25
CA LEU A 158 -9.53 10.35 8.04
C LEU A 158 -8.75 11.44 7.30
N GLU A 159 -7.50 11.69 7.72
CA GLU A 159 -6.58 12.59 7.01
C GLU A 159 -6.34 12.14 5.57
N ARG A 160 -6.21 10.82 5.35
CA ARG A 160 -6.01 10.24 4.02
C ARG A 160 -7.22 10.45 3.13
N LEU A 161 -8.44 10.18 3.62
CA LEU A 161 -9.69 10.47 2.92
C LEU A 161 -9.76 11.94 2.51
N GLN A 162 -9.50 12.86 3.44
CA GLN A 162 -9.46 14.29 3.15
C GLN A 162 -8.43 14.60 2.06
N SER A 163 -7.23 14.01 2.15
CA SER A 163 -6.16 14.24 1.17
C SER A 163 -6.56 13.76 -0.22
N GLU A 164 -7.19 12.59 -0.31
CA GLU A 164 -7.72 12.06 -1.57
C GLU A 164 -8.79 12.98 -2.14
N TRP A 165 -9.75 13.44 -1.33
CA TRP A 165 -10.80 14.34 -1.78
C TRP A 165 -10.23 15.61 -2.43
N TYR A 166 -9.28 16.30 -1.77
CA TYR A 166 -8.66 17.51 -2.34
C TYR A 166 -7.83 17.21 -3.60
N HIS A 167 -7.19 16.05 -3.65
CA HIS A 167 -6.39 15.64 -4.80
C HIS A 167 -7.26 15.27 -6.02
N THR A 168 -8.41 14.65 -5.82
CA THR A 168 -9.25 14.08 -6.88
C THR A 168 -10.41 14.97 -7.29
N ARG A 169 -10.84 15.94 -6.48
CA ARG A 169 -11.97 16.85 -6.79
C ARG A 169 -11.84 17.53 -8.15
N LYS A 170 -10.63 17.88 -8.58
CA LYS A 170 -10.36 18.53 -9.88
C LYS A 170 -10.29 17.53 -11.04
N LYS A 171 -10.08 16.25 -10.74
CA LYS A 171 -9.84 15.17 -11.71
C LYS A 171 -11.09 14.33 -11.98
N LEU A 172 -12.11 14.42 -11.12
CA LEU A 172 -13.37 13.66 -11.21
C LEU A 172 -13.15 12.14 -11.38
N ASN A 173 -12.08 11.60 -10.77
CA ASN A 173 -11.64 10.23 -10.99
C ASN A 173 -11.74 9.32 -9.76
N CYS A 174 -12.41 9.78 -8.71
CA CYS A 174 -12.62 9.02 -7.48
C CYS A 174 -14.12 8.86 -7.26
N LEU A 175 -14.57 7.62 -7.07
CA LEU A 175 -15.97 7.32 -6.81
C LEU A 175 -16.18 7.33 -5.30
N GLY A 176 -17.19 8.07 -4.85
CA GLY A 176 -17.48 8.15 -3.43
C GLY A 176 -16.97 9.44 -2.78
N CYS A 177 -15.88 10.03 -3.25
CA CYS A 177 -15.45 11.33 -2.73
C CYS A 177 -16.29 12.50 -3.27
N ASP A 178 -17.02 12.29 -4.37
CA ASP A 178 -17.82 13.29 -5.07
C ASP A 178 -19.32 13.23 -4.71
N LEU A 179 -19.68 12.55 -3.60
CA LEU A 179 -21.07 12.50 -3.13
C LEU A 179 -21.66 13.89 -2.87
N ALA A 180 -20.81 14.86 -2.51
CA ALA A 180 -21.20 16.24 -2.25
C ALA A 180 -20.10 17.25 -2.64
N ASN A 181 -20.43 18.54 -2.52
CA ASN A 181 -19.56 19.66 -2.91
C ASN A 181 -18.44 19.99 -1.90
N ASN A 182 -18.40 19.33 -0.74
CA ASN A 182 -17.35 19.49 0.26
C ASN A 182 -17.02 18.15 0.93
N PHE A 183 -15.84 18.06 1.54
CA PHE A 183 -15.35 16.81 2.13
C PHE A 183 -16.25 16.28 3.25
N SER A 184 -16.68 17.14 4.18
CA SER A 184 -17.55 16.76 5.32
C SER A 184 -18.86 16.12 4.85
N ALA A 185 -19.55 16.72 3.88
CA ALA A 185 -20.79 16.17 3.33
C ALA A 185 -20.55 14.88 2.52
N SER A 186 -19.46 14.78 1.76
CA SER A 186 -19.10 13.53 1.09
C SER A 186 -18.82 12.41 2.09
N LEU A 187 -18.11 12.71 3.18
CA LEU A 187 -17.83 11.76 4.26
C LEU A 187 -19.11 11.27 4.92
N ALA A 188 -20.00 12.19 5.32
CA ALA A 188 -21.31 11.85 5.87
C ALA A 188 -22.11 10.95 4.92
N GLY A 189 -22.12 11.24 3.62
CA GLY A 189 -22.78 10.41 2.62
C GLY A 189 -22.24 8.97 2.57
N ASN A 190 -20.92 8.80 2.70
CA ASN A 190 -20.31 7.45 2.75
C ASN A 190 -20.61 6.71 4.06
N ILE A 191 -20.70 7.42 5.19
CA ILE A 191 -21.13 6.83 6.46
C ILE A 191 -22.57 6.28 6.34
N GLU A 192 -23.47 7.00 5.67
CA GLU A 192 -24.83 6.53 5.41
C GLU A 192 -24.88 5.28 4.51
N LEU A 193 -23.95 5.13 3.56
CA LEU A 193 -23.81 3.89 2.78
C LEU A 193 -23.45 2.70 3.68
N MET A 194 -22.56 2.92 4.66
CA MET A 194 -22.13 1.88 5.60
C MET A 194 -23.18 1.51 6.65
N LYS A 195 -24.23 2.33 6.84
CA LYS A 195 -25.35 2.01 7.73
C LYS A 195 -26.39 1.07 7.10
N LYS A 196 -26.27 0.77 5.80
CA LYS A 196 -27.18 -0.13 5.09
C LYS A 196 -26.99 -1.59 5.50
N THR A 197 -27.89 -2.47 5.04
CA THR A 197 -27.83 -3.91 5.30
C THR A 197 -28.03 -4.70 4.00
N PRO A 198 -26.98 -5.35 3.45
CA PRO A 198 -25.58 -5.27 3.89
C PRO A 198 -24.99 -3.85 3.72
N PRO A 199 -23.93 -3.47 4.47
CA PRO A 199 -23.27 -2.19 4.29
C PRO A 199 -22.74 -2.02 2.86
N GLU A 200 -22.97 -0.85 2.26
CA GLU A 200 -22.50 -0.53 0.92
C GLU A 200 -21.13 0.16 0.97
N MET A 201 -20.12 -0.45 0.36
CA MET A 201 -18.75 0.07 0.26
C MET A 201 -18.58 0.93 -1.00
N SER A 202 -18.00 2.12 -0.84
CA SER A 202 -17.53 2.92 -1.98
C SER A 202 -16.04 2.66 -2.25
N ASP A 203 -15.58 2.96 -3.48
CA ASP A 203 -14.15 2.91 -3.83
C ASP A 203 -13.32 3.81 -2.89
N TRP A 204 -13.81 5.02 -2.61
CA TRP A 204 -13.11 5.97 -1.74
C TRP A 204 -12.94 5.45 -0.31
N LEU A 205 -13.97 4.81 0.25
CA LEU A 205 -13.93 4.30 1.62
C LEU A 205 -13.12 3.01 1.73
N TRP A 206 -13.23 2.08 0.76
CA TRP A 206 -12.50 0.80 0.75
C TRP A 206 -10.98 0.96 0.90
N LYS A 207 -10.42 2.03 0.32
CA LYS A 207 -8.99 2.41 0.43
C LYS A 207 -8.54 2.79 1.86
N ASN A 208 -9.38 2.62 2.88
CA ASN A 208 -9.04 2.83 4.28
C ASN A 208 -9.18 1.58 5.14
N TYR A 209 -9.65 0.46 4.57
CA TYR A 209 -9.84 -0.79 5.30
C TYR A 209 -8.53 -1.60 5.30
N TYR A 210 -7.48 -1.01 5.89
CA TYR A 210 -6.12 -1.56 5.88
C TYR A 210 -6.06 -2.96 6.47
N SER A 211 -6.72 -3.16 7.60
CA SER A 211 -6.84 -4.44 8.29
C SER A 211 -7.16 -5.57 7.31
N ARG A 212 -8.25 -5.40 6.55
CA ARG A 212 -8.81 -6.41 5.65
C ARG A 212 -7.93 -6.66 4.44
N GLN A 213 -7.37 -5.59 3.88
CA GLN A 213 -6.44 -5.69 2.76
C GLN A 213 -5.15 -6.39 3.18
N VAL A 214 -4.59 -6.01 4.33
CA VAL A 214 -3.39 -6.63 4.90
C VAL A 214 -3.63 -8.09 5.27
N GLU A 215 -4.79 -8.42 5.85
CA GLU A 215 -5.20 -9.81 6.15
C GLU A 215 -5.12 -10.68 4.89
N SER A 216 -5.65 -10.24 3.74
CA SER A 216 -5.56 -10.97 2.46
C SER A 216 -4.11 -11.28 2.06
N PHE A 217 -3.20 -10.32 2.21
CA PHE A 217 -1.77 -10.55 1.93
C PHE A 217 -1.11 -11.51 2.93
N LEU A 218 -1.43 -11.39 4.22
CA LEU A 218 -0.88 -12.26 5.26
C LEU A 218 -1.41 -13.70 5.19
N GLU A 219 -2.53 -13.94 4.50
CA GLU A 219 -2.99 -15.29 4.17
C GLU A 219 -2.14 -15.97 3.08
N GLN A 220 -1.49 -15.19 2.23
CA GLN A 220 -0.72 -15.67 1.08
C GLN A 220 0.79 -15.69 1.31
N PHE A 221 1.29 -14.85 2.22
CA PHE A 221 2.73 -14.64 2.41
C PHE A 221 3.11 -14.67 3.90
N ASP A 222 4.32 -15.14 4.18
CA ASP A 222 4.86 -15.15 5.54
C ASP A 222 5.01 -13.73 6.10
N SER A 223 4.65 -13.56 7.37
CA SER A 223 4.66 -12.23 8.01
C SER A 223 6.06 -11.58 8.05
N SER A 224 7.13 -12.38 8.05
CA SER A 224 8.51 -11.88 7.99
C SER A 224 8.85 -11.09 6.72
N HIS A 225 8.03 -11.22 5.67
CA HIS A 225 8.17 -10.48 4.42
C HIS A 225 7.55 -9.09 4.49
N PHE A 226 6.91 -8.70 5.60
CA PHE A 226 6.19 -7.44 5.73
C PHE A 226 6.94 -6.41 6.58
N ALA A 227 6.94 -5.17 6.10
CA ALA A 227 7.32 -3.98 6.84
C ALA A 227 6.13 -3.01 6.89
N PHE A 228 5.67 -2.65 8.08
CA PHE A 228 4.57 -1.70 8.29
C PHE A 228 5.14 -0.36 8.74
N ILE A 229 4.79 0.69 7.99
CA ILE A 229 5.42 2.01 8.04
C ILE A 229 4.33 3.08 8.23
N PRO A 230 4.11 3.60 9.44
CA PRO A 230 3.31 4.80 9.64
C PRO A 230 3.93 5.98 8.88
N ASP A 231 3.11 6.76 8.18
CA ASP A 231 3.63 7.76 7.24
C ASP A 231 4.37 8.90 7.95
N LYS A 232 4.01 9.26 9.19
CA LYS A 232 4.71 10.29 9.95
C LYS A 232 6.10 9.82 10.36
N GLU A 233 6.33 8.53 10.59
CA GLU A 233 7.69 8.01 10.82
C GLU A 233 8.58 8.25 9.61
N TYR A 234 8.06 8.01 8.42
CA TYR A 234 8.82 8.22 7.19
C TYR A 234 8.99 9.71 6.84
N ILE A 235 7.92 10.51 6.94
CA ILE A 235 7.87 11.90 6.44
C ILE A 235 8.38 12.92 7.47
N ALA A 236 8.11 12.66 8.75
CA ALA A 236 8.32 13.59 9.86
C ALA A 236 8.99 12.94 11.07
N GLY A 237 9.55 11.74 10.90
CA GLY A 237 10.23 11.00 11.96
C GLY A 237 11.42 11.76 12.51
N LYS A 238 11.75 11.48 13.77
CA LYS A 238 12.84 12.16 14.50
C LYS A 238 14.23 11.83 13.93
N ASP A 239 14.38 10.65 13.32
CA ASP A 239 15.64 10.16 12.78
C ASP A 239 15.46 9.50 11.41
N PRO A 240 15.31 10.29 10.32
CA PRO A 240 15.15 9.77 8.96
C PRO A 240 16.36 8.96 8.47
N VAL A 241 17.55 9.20 9.03
CA VAL A 241 18.77 8.46 8.67
C VAL A 241 18.72 7.04 9.27
N ALA A 242 18.32 6.91 10.54
CA ALA A 242 18.15 5.60 11.16
C ALA A 242 17.02 4.80 10.49
N PHE A 243 15.88 5.45 10.20
CA PHE A 243 14.78 4.85 9.45
C PHE A 243 15.26 4.30 8.10
N SER A 244 15.88 5.15 7.28
CA SER A 244 16.31 4.77 5.93
C SER A 244 17.39 3.70 5.94
N ARG A 245 18.35 3.76 6.87
CA ARG A 245 19.36 2.71 7.05
C ARG A 245 18.70 1.36 7.38
N SER A 246 17.74 1.36 8.30
CA SER A 246 17.02 0.15 8.68
C SER A 246 16.21 -0.42 7.52
N LEU A 247 15.56 0.44 6.75
CA LEU A 247 14.78 0.03 5.58
C LEU A 247 15.66 -0.54 4.47
N LEU A 248 16.77 0.13 4.13
CA LEU A 248 17.74 -0.37 3.14
C LEU A 248 18.34 -1.70 3.59
N SER A 249 18.66 -1.86 4.88
CA SER A 249 19.13 -3.13 5.43
C SER A 249 18.07 -4.22 5.35
N TRP A 250 16.81 -3.92 5.66
CA TRP A 250 15.72 -4.89 5.56
C TRP A 250 15.46 -5.31 4.11
N LEU A 251 15.62 -4.40 3.15
CA LEU A 251 15.53 -4.68 1.71
C LEU A 251 16.79 -5.34 1.11
N ASP A 252 17.88 -5.46 1.88
CA ASP A 252 19.19 -5.89 1.38
C ASP A 252 19.72 -5.01 0.22
N ILE A 253 19.55 -3.68 0.37
CA ILE A 253 20.03 -2.68 -0.58
C ILE A 253 21.26 -2.00 -0.01
N LYS A 254 22.38 -2.09 -0.73
CA LYS A 254 23.64 -1.44 -0.38
C LYS A 254 23.67 -0.01 -0.96
N ALA A 255 23.10 0.93 -0.24
CA ALA A 255 23.09 2.34 -0.61
C ALA A 255 23.23 3.25 0.62
N GLU A 256 23.60 4.51 0.39
CA GLU A 256 23.65 5.51 1.45
C GLU A 256 22.22 5.88 1.93
N PRO A 257 21.99 6.02 3.25
CA PRO A 257 20.71 6.44 3.79
C PRO A 257 20.29 7.83 3.29
N TRP A 258 18.99 8.13 3.30
CA TRP A 258 18.49 9.50 3.12
C TRP A 258 18.31 10.19 4.47
N SER A 259 18.47 11.51 4.48
CA SER A 259 18.27 12.34 5.67
C SER A 259 16.91 13.04 5.70
N GLN A 260 16.09 12.93 4.65
CA GLN A 260 14.74 13.47 4.57
C GLN A 260 13.97 12.79 3.43
N ALA A 261 12.66 12.68 3.58
CA ALA A 261 11.78 12.25 2.49
C ALA A 261 11.83 13.26 1.33
N THR A 262 11.90 12.80 0.08
CA THR A 262 12.04 13.69 -1.09
C THR A 262 10.93 14.76 -1.17
N HIS A 263 9.68 14.40 -0.83
CA HIS A 263 8.57 15.36 -0.80
C HIS A 263 7.59 15.08 0.35
N ARG A 264 7.06 16.13 0.96
CA ARG A 264 5.82 16.06 1.74
C ARG A 264 4.68 16.31 0.76
N ASN A 265 3.69 15.42 0.65
CA ASN A 265 2.52 15.62 -0.22
C ASN A 265 1.58 16.71 0.34
N GLU A 266 2.14 17.87 0.69
CA GLU A 266 1.45 19.03 1.22
C GLU A 266 0.89 19.81 0.04
N HIS A 267 -0.36 19.50 -0.32
CA HIS A 267 -1.11 20.35 -1.23
C HIS A 267 -1.49 21.64 -0.50
N SER A 268 -0.83 22.75 -0.85
CA SER A 268 -0.92 24.07 -0.20
C SER A 268 -2.33 24.70 -0.13
N ALA A 269 -3.34 24.08 -0.74
CA ALA A 269 -4.70 24.60 -0.83
C ALA A 269 -5.73 23.77 -0.01
N ARG A 270 -5.29 22.91 0.90
CA ARG A 270 -6.15 22.13 1.79
C ARG A 270 -6.10 22.69 3.23
N PRO A 271 -7.24 22.99 3.88
CA PRO A 271 -7.26 23.35 5.29
C PRO A 271 -6.82 22.17 6.18
N PRO A 272 -6.25 22.40 7.37
CA PRO A 272 -6.03 21.37 8.36
C PRO A 272 -7.30 20.54 8.64
N LEU A 273 -7.15 19.26 8.95
CA LEU A 273 -8.29 18.38 9.22
C LEU A 273 -9.16 18.93 10.36
N ASP A 274 -8.54 19.42 11.44
CA ASP A 274 -9.25 19.97 12.60
C ASP A 274 -10.00 21.28 12.31
N GLU A 275 -9.65 21.99 11.24
CA GLU A 275 -10.40 23.19 10.81
C GLU A 275 -11.68 22.81 10.05
N GLU A 276 -11.61 21.81 9.17
CA GLU A 276 -12.74 21.36 8.35
C GLU A 276 -13.66 20.36 9.09
N LEU A 277 -13.07 19.50 9.91
CA LEU A 277 -13.73 18.51 10.78
C LEU A 277 -13.13 18.58 12.20
N PRO A 278 -13.51 19.61 12.99
CA PRO A 278 -13.10 19.70 14.39
C PRO A 278 -13.45 18.42 15.16
N PRO A 279 -12.69 18.03 16.20
CA PRO A 279 -13.01 16.87 17.04
C PRO A 279 -14.44 16.87 17.62
N SER A 280 -15.05 18.05 17.77
CA SER A 280 -16.45 18.18 18.22
C SER A 280 -17.49 17.85 17.15
N SER A 281 -17.12 17.82 15.86
CA SER A 281 -17.99 17.57 14.71
C SER A 281 -18.67 16.20 14.81
N GLN A 282 -19.98 16.15 14.58
CA GLN A 282 -20.72 14.89 14.60
C GLN A 282 -20.26 13.95 13.49
N VAL A 283 -19.98 14.47 12.28
CA VAL A 283 -19.51 13.65 11.15
C VAL A 283 -18.18 12.97 11.47
N ARG A 284 -17.26 13.67 12.16
CA ARG A 284 -16.00 13.09 12.60
C ARG A 284 -16.20 11.99 13.62
N LYS A 285 -17.02 12.24 14.66
CA LYS A 285 -17.35 11.24 15.68
C LYS A 285 -18.01 10.00 15.07
N ASP A 286 -18.92 10.19 14.11
CA ASP A 286 -19.58 9.09 13.41
C ASP A 286 -18.58 8.27 12.59
N TYR A 287 -17.63 8.92 11.91
CA TYR A 287 -16.55 8.24 11.20
C TYR A 287 -15.61 7.49 12.13
N GLU A 288 -15.17 8.13 13.22
CA GLU A 288 -14.29 7.52 14.21
C GLU A 288 -14.96 6.32 14.86
N ALA A 289 -16.26 6.40 15.17
CA ALA A 289 -17.03 5.27 15.68
C ALA A 289 -17.15 4.14 14.64
N LEU A 290 -17.36 4.47 13.37
CA LEU A 290 -17.41 3.51 12.27
C LEU A 290 -16.07 2.77 12.08
N MET A 291 -14.94 3.49 12.16
CA MET A 291 -13.61 2.94 11.91
C MET A 291 -12.91 2.38 13.16
N ALA A 292 -13.41 2.65 14.37
CA ALA A 292 -12.80 2.16 15.60
C ALA A 292 -12.60 0.63 15.60
N PRO A 293 -13.59 -0.20 15.20
CA PRO A 293 -13.40 -1.65 15.11
C PRO A 293 -12.34 -2.07 14.09
N GLU A 294 -12.20 -1.32 13.00
CA GLU A 294 -11.18 -1.60 11.97
C GLU A 294 -9.78 -1.23 12.43
N LEU A 295 -9.63 -0.19 13.24
CA LEU A 295 -8.34 0.12 13.89
C LEU A 295 -7.97 -0.93 14.95
N ASP A 296 -8.94 -1.40 15.75
CA ASP A 296 -8.70 -2.50 16.70
C ASP A 296 -8.28 -3.79 15.97
N ARG A 297 -8.97 -4.11 14.86
CA ARG A 297 -8.61 -5.22 13.99
C ARG A 297 -7.20 -5.04 13.43
N LEU A 298 -6.88 -3.87 12.87
CA LEU A 298 -5.55 -3.61 12.32
C LEU A 298 -4.46 -3.79 13.39
N ALA A 299 -4.63 -3.20 14.57
CA ALA A 299 -3.67 -3.33 15.66
C ALA A 299 -3.45 -4.80 16.05
N LYS A 300 -4.53 -5.59 16.12
CA LYS A 300 -4.43 -7.03 16.36
C LYS A 300 -3.71 -7.77 15.23
N THR A 301 -4.03 -7.48 13.98
CA THR A 301 -3.40 -8.09 12.80
C THR A 301 -1.90 -7.79 12.77
N LEU A 302 -1.50 -6.56 13.08
CA LEU A 302 -0.08 -6.18 13.15
C LEU A 302 0.64 -6.84 14.34
N ALA A 303 -0.02 -6.96 15.49
CA ALA A 303 0.52 -7.68 16.64
C ALA A 303 0.80 -9.16 16.30
N ASP A 304 -0.17 -9.83 15.68
CA ASP A 304 -0.04 -11.23 15.25
C ASP A 304 1.06 -11.39 14.18
N ALA A 305 1.14 -10.46 13.23
CA ALA A 305 2.18 -10.46 12.20
C ALA A 305 3.57 -10.23 12.78
N GLN A 306 3.71 -9.32 13.75
CA GLN A 306 4.98 -9.01 14.39
C GLN A 306 5.52 -10.19 15.21
N LEU A 307 4.64 -10.94 15.89
CA LEU A 307 5.01 -12.20 16.56
C LEU A 307 5.58 -13.23 15.58
N LYS A 308 5.14 -13.18 14.32
CA LYS A 308 5.61 -14.03 13.22
C LYS A 308 6.75 -13.41 12.39
N GLY A 309 7.32 -12.30 12.85
CA GLY A 309 8.53 -11.71 12.26
C GLY A 309 8.31 -10.50 11.36
N ALA A 310 7.08 -10.00 11.21
CA ALA A 310 6.87 -8.72 10.53
C ALA A 310 7.60 -7.59 11.24
N TRP A 311 8.10 -6.63 10.46
CA TRP A 311 8.77 -5.46 10.97
C TRP A 311 7.78 -4.30 11.12
N LEU A 312 7.58 -3.81 12.35
CA LEU A 312 6.88 -2.56 12.62
C LEU A 312 7.94 -1.47 12.79
N THR A 313 8.02 -0.52 11.87
CA THR A 313 9.14 0.43 11.85
C THR A 313 9.11 1.36 13.05
N MET A 314 10.27 1.51 13.70
CA MET A 314 10.46 2.39 14.86
C MET A 314 9.56 2.06 16.07
N TYR A 315 8.90 0.91 16.07
CA TYR A 315 8.17 0.40 17.23
C TYR A 315 9.14 -0.24 18.21
N ASP A 316 9.19 0.30 19.43
CA ASP A 316 10.06 -0.13 20.53
C ASP A 316 9.31 -0.84 21.67
N GLY A 317 7.99 -0.98 21.55
CA GLY A 317 7.15 -1.69 22.51
C GLY A 317 7.32 -3.23 22.48
N PRO A 318 6.69 -3.95 23.42
CA PRO A 318 6.73 -5.41 23.47
C PRO A 318 6.08 -6.05 22.24
N LYS A 319 6.71 -7.10 21.70
CA LYS A 319 6.18 -7.81 20.54
C LYS A 319 4.79 -8.38 20.82
N GLY A 320 3.85 -8.14 19.91
CA GLY A 320 2.48 -8.64 20.01
C GLY A 320 1.58 -7.89 20.99
N ASP A 321 2.03 -6.75 21.55
CA ASP A 321 1.20 -5.92 22.41
C ASP A 321 0.22 -5.09 21.57
N VAL A 322 -1.01 -5.60 21.44
CA VAL A 322 -2.09 -4.98 20.65
C VAL A 322 -2.36 -3.53 21.09
N ALA A 323 -2.35 -3.25 22.40
CA ALA A 323 -2.67 -1.92 22.91
C ALA A 323 -1.56 -0.92 22.55
N GLN A 324 -0.29 -1.30 22.77
CA GLN A 324 0.83 -0.42 22.42
C GLN A 324 0.98 -0.26 20.90
N ILE A 325 0.67 -1.27 20.10
CA ILE A 325 0.64 -1.14 18.63
C ILE A 325 -0.48 -0.20 18.19
N ARG A 326 -1.65 -0.25 18.83
CA ARG A 326 -2.73 0.71 18.57
C ARG A 326 -2.28 2.14 18.88
N ASP A 327 -1.66 2.36 20.03
CA ASP A 327 -1.11 3.67 20.41
C ASP A 327 -0.02 4.13 19.43
N TRP A 328 0.85 3.21 19.01
CA TRP A 328 1.86 3.48 17.99
C TRP A 328 1.22 3.90 16.66
N LEU A 329 0.19 3.21 16.17
CA LEU A 329 -0.52 3.63 14.97
C LEU A 329 -1.04 5.07 15.12
N VAL A 330 -1.86 5.32 16.16
CA VAL A 330 -2.53 6.61 16.37
C VAL A 330 -1.53 7.78 16.46
N ASN A 331 -0.38 7.58 17.10
CA ASN A 331 0.61 8.64 17.29
C ASN A 331 1.50 8.86 16.07
N HIS A 332 1.63 7.88 15.18
CA HIS A 332 2.68 7.87 14.15
C HIS A 332 2.18 7.78 12.70
N TRP A 333 0.90 7.54 12.46
CA TRP A 333 0.29 7.55 11.12
C TRP A 333 -0.35 8.89 10.75
#